data_AF-A0A1G1MPK1-F1
#
_entry.id   AF-A0A1G1MPK1-F1
#
_cell.length_a   1.000
_cell.length_b   1.000
_cell.length_c   1.000
_cell.angle_alpha   90.00
_cell.angle_beta   90.00
_cell.angle_gamma   90.00
#
_symmetry.space_group_name_H-M   'P 1'
#
loop_
_entity.id
_entity.type
_entity.pdbx_description
1 polymer ?
#
loop_
_entity_poly.entity_id
_entity_poly.type
_entity_poly.pdbx_seq_one_letter_code
_entity_poly.pdbx_strand_id
1 'polypeptide(L)'
;MIESARGVHGGYSLNRLPRDISLSQILVTTEGYTSVPVKNTFFPELWEGIKKELNNKLNSVTLQDMVDSILRHRKILNYQI
;
A
#
# COMPACT_ATOMS: atom_id res chain seq x y z
N MET A 1 12.06 -3.65 2.43
CA MET A 1 11.02 -3.79 1.38
C MET A 1 11.65 -4.06 0.02
N ILE A 2 12.79 -3.43 -0.26
CA ILE A 2 13.52 -3.59 -1.50
C ILE A 2 14.97 -3.97 -1.16
N GLU A 3 15.58 -4.82 -1.97
CA GLU A 3 17.01 -5.11 -1.96
C GLU A 3 17.65 -4.49 -3.21
N SER A 4 18.85 -3.94 -3.06
CA SER A 4 19.61 -3.37 -4.16
C SER A 4 20.81 -4.25 -4.50
N ALA A 5 20.92 -4.66 -5.76
CA ALA A 5 22.14 -5.25 -6.30
C ALA A 5 22.89 -4.22 -7.15
N ARG A 6 24.22 -4.19 -7.04
CA ARG A 6 25.09 -3.31 -7.84
C ARG A 6 25.83 -4.10 -8.92
N GLY A 7 26.24 -3.42 -10.00
CA GLY A 7 26.99 -4.00 -11.11
C GLY A 7 26.22 -4.00 -12.44
N VAL A 8 26.78 -4.63 -13.47
CA VAL A 8 26.25 -4.65 -14.85
C VAL A 8 24.84 -5.27 -14.94
N HIS A 9 24.48 -6.15 -13.99
CA HIS A 9 23.13 -6.71 -13.81
C HIS A 9 22.50 -6.30 -12.48
N GLY A 10 22.87 -5.12 -11.97
CA GLY A 10 22.29 -4.55 -10.77
C GLY A 10 20.83 -4.14 -10.97
N GLY A 11 20.17 -3.79 -9.88
CA GLY A 11 18.77 -3.41 -9.88
C GLY A 11 18.15 -3.50 -8.51
N TYR A 12 16.82 -3.49 -8.50
CA TYR A 12 16.02 -3.57 -7.29
C TYR A 12 15.10 -4.79 -7.37
N SER A 13 15.09 -5.58 -6.30
CA SER A 13 14.18 -6.71 -6.13
C SER A 13 13.37 -6.53 -4.86
N LEU A 14 12.19 -7.16 -4.80
CA LEU A 14 11.46 -7.26 -3.54
C LEU A 14 12.22 -8.19 -2.60
N ASN A 15 12.42 -7.75 -1.37
CA ASN A 15 13.10 -8.55 -0.35
C ASN A 15 12.17 -9.50 0.42
N ARG A 16 10.88 -9.49 0.07
CA ARG A 16 9.79 -10.32 0.61
C ARG A 16 8.75 -10.53 -0.48
N LEU A 17 7.84 -11.50 -0.29
CA LEU A 17 6.81 -11.78 -1.29
C LEU A 17 5.78 -10.64 -1.36
N PRO A 18 5.17 -10.37 -2.53
CA PRO A 18 4.16 -9.31 -2.67
C PRO A 18 2.96 -9.45 -1.71
N ARG A 19 2.59 -10.69 -1.37
CA ARG A 19 1.52 -10.99 -0.39
C ARG A 19 1.86 -10.62 1.06
N ASP A 20 3.15 -10.40 1.35
CA ASP A 20 3.64 -10.04 2.69
C ASP A 20 3.91 -8.54 2.82
N ILE A 21 3.57 -7.75 1.80
CA ILE A 21 3.79 -6.30 1.74
C ILE A 21 2.41 -5.63 1.72
N SER A 22 2.03 -5.01 2.84
CA SER A 22 0.78 -4.25 2.92
C SER A 22 0.89 -2.89 2.23
N LEU A 23 -0.24 -2.35 1.79
CA LEU A 23 -0.34 -1.01 1.23
C LEU A 23 0.04 0.06 2.26
N SER A 24 -0.32 -0.14 3.53
CA SER A 24 0.13 0.74 4.62
C SER A 24 1.65 0.82 4.70
N GLN A 25 2.36 -0.29 4.52
CA GLN A 25 3.82 -0.31 4.60
C GLN A 25 4.46 0.42 3.41
N ILE A 26 3.86 0.32 2.22
CA ILE A 26 4.25 1.10 1.05
C ILE A 26 4.09 2.60 1.36
N LEU A 27 2.89 3.03 1.78
CA LEU A 27 2.59 4.44 2.04
C LEU A 27 3.47 5.05 3.13
N VAL A 28 3.69 4.34 4.24
CA VAL A 28 4.59 4.81 5.31
C VAL A 28 6.03 4.93 4.81
N THR A 29 6.48 4.03 3.93
CA THR A 29 7.84 4.06 3.38
C THR A 29 8.02 5.21 2.38
N THR A 30 7.00 5.54 1.58
CA THR A 30 7.11 6.56 0.52
C THR A 30 6.72 7.96 0.97
N GLU A 31 5.63 8.10 1.74
CA GLU A 31 5.06 9.38 2.18
C GLU A 31 5.43 9.73 3.63
N GLY A 32 5.98 8.77 4.38
CA GLY A 32 6.15 8.89 5.82
C GLY A 32 4.82 8.76 6.58
N TYR A 33 4.86 9.03 7.89
CA TYR A 33 3.66 9.06 8.72
C TYR A 33 2.88 10.36 8.48
N THR A 34 1.82 10.31 7.68
CA THR A 34 0.86 11.40 7.60
C THR A 34 -0.18 11.23 8.70
N SER A 35 0.12 11.73 9.90
CA SER A 35 -0.95 11.91 10.90
C SER A 35 -1.92 12.95 10.35
N VAL A 36 -3.20 12.59 10.20
CA VAL A 36 -4.25 13.60 9.98
C VAL A 36 -4.13 14.59 11.15
N PRO A 37 -3.85 15.89 10.91
CA PRO A 37 -3.64 16.83 11.99
C PRO A 37 -4.94 16.98 12.78
N VAL A 38 -5.01 16.37 13.96
CA VAL A 38 -6.17 16.40 14.89
C VAL A 38 -6.18 17.69 15.74
N LYS A 39 -5.45 18.73 15.33
CA LYS A 39 -5.43 19.98 16.10
C LYS A 39 -6.74 20.72 15.88
N ASN A 40 -7.48 20.97 16.97
CA ASN A 40 -8.73 21.73 17.01
C ASN A 40 -9.96 21.09 16.34
N THR A 41 -10.03 19.78 16.28
CA THR A 41 -11.24 19.11 15.79
C THR A 41 -12.23 18.82 16.92
N PHE A 42 -13.50 19.19 16.73
CA PHE A 42 -14.60 18.63 17.50
C PHE A 42 -14.56 17.09 17.38
N PHE A 43 -14.69 16.39 18.51
CA PHE A 43 -14.68 14.91 18.63
C PHE A 43 -13.36 14.20 18.27
N PRO A 44 -12.32 14.29 19.13
CA PRO A 44 -11.06 13.57 18.94
C PRO A 44 -11.23 12.05 18.79
N GLU A 45 -12.15 11.46 19.54
CA GLU A 45 -12.45 10.02 19.52
C GLU A 45 -12.98 9.53 18.17
N LEU A 46 -13.78 10.36 17.49
CA LEU A 46 -14.27 10.05 16.14
C LEU A 46 -13.11 9.97 15.15
N TRP A 47 -12.15 10.90 15.24
CA TRP A 47 -10.97 10.90 14.38
C TRP A 47 -10.03 9.72 14.66
N GLU A 48 -9.90 9.31 15.93
CA GLU A 48 -9.19 8.06 16.25
C GLU A 48 -9.87 6.85 15.63
N GLY A 49 -11.21 6.78 15.69
CA GLY A 49 -11.99 5.73 15.02
C GLY A 49 -11.74 5.67 13.51
N ILE A 50 -11.81 6.82 12.83
CA ILE A 50 -11.56 6.91 11.38
C ILE A 50 -10.14 6.47 11.04
N LYS A 51 -9.14 6.97 11.78
CA LYS A 51 -7.73 6.59 11.56
C LYS A 51 -7.52 5.09 11.75
N LYS A 52 -8.14 4.50 12.76
CA LYS A 52 -8.06 3.06 13.03
C LYS A 52 -8.64 2.24 11.89
N GLU A 53 -9.85 2.57 11.44
CA GLU A 53 -10.50 1.85 10.33
C GLU A 53 -9.74 2.01 9.01
N LEU A 54 -9.24 3.22 8.72
CA LEU A 54 -8.40 3.46 7.55
C LEU A 54 -7.12 2.62 7.61
N ASN A 55 -6.42 2.62 8.75
CA ASN A 55 -5.21 1.82 8.93
C ASN A 55 -5.48 0.33 8.81
N ASN A 56 -6.58 -0.17 9.39
CA ASN A 56 -6.99 -1.56 9.25
C ASN A 56 -7.21 -1.92 7.78
N LYS A 57 -7.87 -1.04 7.02
CA LYS A 57 -8.10 -1.27 5.59
C LYS A 57 -6.82 -1.25 4.77
N LEU A 58 -5.90 -0.32 5.05
CA LEU A 58 -4.61 -0.24 4.37
C LEU A 58 -3.70 -1.43 4.74
N ASN A 59 -3.81 -1.97 5.95
CA ASN A 59 -3.11 -3.17 6.38
C ASN A 59 -3.67 -4.45 5.74
N SER A 60 -4.97 -4.48 5.44
CA SER A 60 -5.62 -5.68 4.87
C SER A 60 -5.38 -5.87 3.38
N VAL A 61 -4.85 -4.86 2.68
CA VAL A 61 -4.58 -4.90 1.24
C VAL A 61 -3.08 -5.05 1.02
N THR A 62 -2.70 -6.00 0.18
CA THR A 62 -1.30 -6.32 -0.14
C THR A 62 -0.90 -5.85 -1.53
N LEU A 63 0.41 -5.82 -1.81
CA LEU A 63 0.93 -5.57 -3.14
C LEU A 63 0.45 -6.61 -4.15
N GLN A 64 0.28 -7.87 -3.71
CA GLN A 64 -0.29 -8.93 -4.55
C GLN A 64 -1.73 -8.59 -4.96
N ASP A 65 -2.57 -8.12 -4.03
CA ASP A 65 -3.95 -7.74 -4.32
C ASP A 65 -4.04 -6.63 -5.38
N MET A 66 -3.10 -5.69 -5.36
CA MET A 66 -2.99 -4.62 -6.36
C MET A 66 -2.64 -5.17 -7.74
N VAL A 67 -1.64 -6.05 -7.82
CA VAL A 67 -1.24 -6.71 -9.08
C VAL A 67 -2.41 -7.50 -9.65
N ASP A 68 -3.06 -8.32 -8.82
CA ASP A 68 -4.18 -9.14 -9.23
C ASP A 68 -5.36 -8.28 -9.71
N SER A 69 -5.60 -7.14 -9.06
CA SER A 69 -6.61 -6.17 -9.51
C SER A 69 -6.32 -5.67 -10.92
N ILE A 70 -5.08 -5.24 -11.20
CA ILE A 70 -4.69 -4.76 -12.53
C ILE A 70 -4.85 -5.87 -13.58
N LEU A 71 -4.42 -7.08 -13.27
CA LEU A 71 -4.54 -8.22 -14.18
C LEU A 71 -6.00 -8.57 -14.48
N ARG A 72 -6.89 -8.51 -13.48
CA ARG A 72 -8.33 -8.69 -13.68
C ARG A 72 -8.91 -7.62 -14.60
N HIS A 73 -8.61 -6.34 -14.35
CA HIS A 73 -9.09 -5.24 -15.18
C HIS A 73 -8.58 -5.33 -16.62
N ARG A 74 -7.30 -5.68 -16.83
CA ARG A 74 -6.73 -5.89 -18.16
C ARG A 74 -7.36 -7.06 -18.91
N LYS A 75 -7.64 -8.17 -18.22
CA LYS A 75 -8.35 -9.30 -18.83
C LYS A 75 -9.74 -8.88 -19.30
N ILE A 76 -10.50 -8.16 -18.48
CA ILE A 76 -11.84 -7.65 -18.86
C ILE A 76 -11.76 -6.79 -20.13
N LEU A 77 -10.79 -5.87 -20.23
CA LEU A 77 -10.59 -5.05 -21.43
C LEU A 77 -10.27 -5.88 -22.68
N ASN A 78 -9.48 -6.96 -22.53
CA ASN A 78 -9.14 -7.84 -23.66
C ASN A 78 -10.30 -8.70 -24.16
N TYR A 79 -11.36 -8.90 -23.36
CA TYR A 79 -12.57 -9.66 -23.75
C TYR A 79 -13.69 -8.78 -24.34
N GLN A 80 -13.51 -7.46 -24.41
CA GLN A 80 -14.48 -6.51 -24.98
C GLN A 80 -14.15 -6.11 -26.44
N ILE A 81 -13.21 -6.81 -27.08
CA ILE A 81 -12.75 -6.57 -28.46
C ILE A 81 -13.15 -7.74 -29.35
#